data_AF-A0A946FMD3-F1
#
_entry.id   AF-A0A946FMD3-F1
#
_cell.length_a   1.000
_cell.length_b   1.000
_cell.length_c   1.000
_cell.angle_alpha   90.00
_cell.angle_beta   90.00
_cell.angle_gamma   90.00
#
_symmetry.space_group_name_H-M   'P 1'
#
loop_
_entity.id
_entity.type
_entity.pdbx_description
1 polymer ?
#
loop_
_entity_poly.entity_id
_entity_poly.type
_entity_poly.pdbx_seq_one_letter_code
_entity_poly.pdbx_strand_id
1 'polypeptide(L)'
;MRLSRYFMPTLKETPSEAQIVSHRLMLRAGMVRQATAGIYSWLPLGFKVLKKIEQIVREEQDRAGAHELLMPTIQPADLWRESGRYDDYGKEMLRIT
;
A
#
# COMPACT_ATOMS: atom_id res chain seq x y z
N MET A 1 -22.76 -7.15 -5.51
CA MET A 1 -22.39 -7.56 -4.13
C MET A 1 -23.50 -7.11 -3.19
N ARG A 2 -24.06 -7.99 -2.35
CA ARG A 2 -25.02 -7.58 -1.30
C ARG A 2 -24.24 -7.25 -0.02
N LEU A 3 -24.59 -6.15 0.66
CA LEU A 3 -23.87 -5.72 1.88
C LEU A 3 -23.88 -6.80 2.97
N SER A 4 -24.97 -7.56 3.11
CA SER A 4 -25.09 -8.67 4.07
C SER A 4 -24.09 -9.81 3.85
N ARG A 5 -23.40 -9.87 2.71
CA ARG A 5 -22.37 -10.86 2.38
C ARG A 5 -21.01 -10.19 2.13
N TYR A 6 -20.83 -8.95 2.58
CA TYR A 6 -19.63 -8.16 2.32
C TYR A 6 -18.99 -7.73 3.63
N PHE A 7 -17.68 -7.96 3.76
CA PHE A 7 -16.94 -7.54 4.94
C PHE A 7 -16.62 -6.04 4.86
N MET A 8 -17.34 -5.24 5.65
CA MET A 8 -17.20 -3.77 5.72
C MET A 8 -17.45 -3.28 7.14
N PRO A 9 -16.44 -3.35 8.03
CA PRO A 9 -16.57 -2.99 9.44
C PRO A 9 -16.49 -1.47 9.63
N THR A 10 -17.59 -0.77 9.41
CA THR A 10 -17.64 0.69 9.60
C THR A 10 -17.52 1.09 11.07
N LEU A 11 -16.90 2.25 11.35
CA LEU A 11 -16.78 2.79 12.70
C LEU A 11 -17.70 4.00 12.91
N LYS A 12 -18.41 4.02 14.03
CA LYS A 12 -19.29 5.14 14.43
C LYS A 12 -18.49 6.36 14.91
N GLU A 13 -17.44 6.12 15.68
CA GLU A 13 -16.58 7.17 16.22
C GLU A 13 -15.29 7.27 15.42
N THR A 14 -14.71 8.46 15.42
CA THR A 14 -13.43 8.70 14.75
C THR A 14 -12.31 8.23 15.68
N PRO A 15 -11.43 7.32 15.23
CA PRO A 15 -10.31 6.89 16.05
C PRO A 15 -9.38 8.06 16.38
N SER A 16 -8.96 8.18 17.64
CA SER A 16 -8.20 9.34 18.15
C SER A 16 -6.79 9.42 17.57
N GLU A 17 -6.24 8.29 17.14
CA GLU A 17 -4.94 8.17 16.48
C GLU A 17 -4.92 8.79 15.07
N ALA A 18 -6.07 8.97 14.44
CA ALA A 18 -6.16 9.51 13.10
C ALA A 18 -6.23 11.05 13.13
N GLN A 19 -5.14 11.70 12.73
CA GLN A 19 -5.04 13.18 12.76
C GLN A 19 -5.65 13.86 11.53
N ILE A 20 -5.46 13.28 10.33
CA ILE A 20 -5.89 13.87 9.06
C ILE A 20 -7.18 13.24 8.53
N VAL A 21 -7.94 14.02 7.74
CA VAL A 21 -9.29 13.64 7.25
C VAL A 21 -9.29 12.36 6.43
N SER A 22 -8.31 12.14 5.55
CA SER A 22 -8.23 10.94 4.71
C SER A 22 -8.09 9.68 5.56
N HIS A 23 -7.15 9.67 6.51
CA HIS A 23 -6.93 8.55 7.41
C HIS A 23 -8.19 8.24 8.25
N ARG A 24 -8.83 9.29 8.81
CA ARG A 24 -10.08 9.16 9.57
C ARG A 24 -11.19 8.49 8.74
N LEU A 25 -11.39 8.95 7.50
CA LEU A 25 -12.44 8.42 6.64
C LEU A 25 -12.16 7.00 6.19
N MET A 26 -10.91 6.67 5.85
CA MET A 26 -10.55 5.30 5.44
C MET A 26 -10.73 4.28 6.56
N LEU A 27 -10.45 4.64 7.81
CA LEU A 27 -10.74 3.79 8.97
C LEU A 27 -12.25 3.64 9.17
N ARG A 28 -12.99 4.76 9.20
CA ARG A 28 -14.44 4.76 9.46
C ARG A 28 -15.25 4.03 8.39
N ALA A 29 -14.83 4.11 7.13
CA ALA A 29 -15.48 3.42 6.01
C ALA A 29 -15.12 1.92 5.94
N GLY A 30 -14.26 1.42 6.84
CA GLY A 30 -13.80 0.04 6.80
C GLY A 30 -12.97 -0.26 5.55
N MET A 31 -12.12 0.68 5.12
CA MET A 31 -11.23 0.53 3.96
C MET A 31 -9.85 0.01 4.33
N VAL A 32 -9.34 0.37 5.51
CA VAL A 32 -8.03 -0.08 6.02
C VAL A 32 -8.12 -0.41 7.50
N ARG A 33 -7.19 -1.24 7.97
CA ARG A 33 -6.96 -1.50 9.40
C ARG A 33 -5.46 -1.49 9.66
N GLN A 34 -5.03 -0.73 10.66
CA GLN A 34 -3.62 -0.71 11.05
C GLN A 34 -3.23 -2.04 11.70
N ALA A 35 -2.13 -2.62 11.24
CA ALA A 35 -1.51 -3.82 11.83
C ALA A 35 -0.39 -3.43 12.81
N THR A 36 0.48 -2.50 12.40
CA THR A 36 1.50 -1.86 13.24
C THR A 36 1.80 -0.45 12.69
N ALA A 37 2.73 0.29 13.30
CA ALA A 37 3.12 1.63 12.84
C ALA A 37 3.48 1.62 11.34
N GLY A 38 2.75 2.39 10.53
CA GLY A 38 2.97 2.51 9.08
C GLY A 38 2.55 1.29 8.24
N ILE A 39 2.05 0.21 8.83
CA ILE A 39 1.68 -1.03 8.10
C ILE A 39 0.18 -1.29 8.26
N TYR A 40 -0.51 -1.45 7.14
CA TYR A 40 -1.96 -1.55 7.07
C TYR A 40 -2.42 -2.78 6.27
N SER A 41 -3.52 -3.38 6.72
CA SER A 41 -4.31 -4.31 5.92
C SER A 41 -5.34 -3.54 5.10
N TRP A 42 -5.33 -3.76 3.78
CA TRP A 42 -6.39 -3.27 2.89
C TRP A 42 -7.63 -4.14 3.03
N LEU A 43 -8.72 -3.54 3.51
CA LEU A 43 -10.00 -4.23 3.63
C LEU A 43 -10.72 -4.23 2.27
N PRO A 44 -11.75 -5.06 2.04
CA PRO A 44 -12.31 -5.28 0.70
C PRO A 44 -12.70 -4.01 -0.06
N LEU A 45 -13.29 -3.01 0.61
CA LEU A 45 -13.63 -1.74 -0.03
C LEU A 45 -12.38 -0.95 -0.45
N GLY A 46 -11.39 -0.84 0.44
CA GLY A 46 -10.12 -0.17 0.15
C GLY A 46 -9.35 -0.88 -0.95
N PHE A 47 -9.27 -2.21 -0.90
CA PHE A 47 -8.59 -3.02 -1.91
C PHE A 47 -9.23 -2.88 -3.30
N LYS A 48 -10.57 -2.81 -3.37
CA LYS A 48 -11.27 -2.55 -4.64
C LYS A 48 -10.90 -1.19 -5.24
N VAL A 49 -10.77 -0.15 -4.41
CA VAL A 49 -10.33 1.18 -4.87
C VAL A 49 -8.86 1.14 -5.31
N LEU A 50 -7.99 0.50 -4.53
CA LEU A 50 -6.58 0.32 -4.87
C LEU A 50 -6.42 -0.34 -6.24
N LYS A 51 -7.19 -1.40 -6.53
CA LYS A 51 -7.16 -2.08 -7.84
C LYS A 51 -7.62 -1.21 -9.00
N LYS A 52 -8.56 -0.28 -8.79
CA LYS A 52 -8.94 0.69 -9.83
C LYS A 52 -7.81 1.67 -10.13
N ILE A 53 -7.15 2.16 -9.09
CA ILE A 53 -6.01 3.08 -9.23
C ILE A 53 -4.87 2.37 -9.97
N GLU A 54 -4.52 1.16 -9.54
CA GLU A 54 -3.50 0.32 -10.18
C GLU A 54 -3.79 0.10 -11.66
N GLN A 55 -5.05 -0.19 -12.01
CA GLN A 55 -5.44 -0.45 -13.40
C GLN A 55 -5.28 0.79 -14.29
N ILE A 56 -5.66 1.97 -13.81
CA ILE A 56 -5.49 3.23 -14.58
C ILE A 56 -4.00 3.49 -14.82
N VAL A 57 -3.15 3.30 -13.81
CA VAL A 57 -1.69 3.47 -13.95
C VAL A 57 -1.14 2.49 -14.99
N ARG A 58 -1.55 1.21 -14.95
CA ARG A 58 -1.14 0.19 -15.91
C ARG A 58 -1.54 0.57 -17.34
N GLU A 59 -2.79 0.95 -17.56
CA GLU A 59 -3.31 1.32 -18.88
C GLU A 59 -2.53 2.49 -19.50
N GLU A 60 -2.15 3.49 -18.70
CA GLU A 60 -1.38 4.63 -19.19
C GLU A 60 0.10 4.29 -19.43
N GLN A 61 0.69 3.39 -18.64
CA GLN A 61 2.04 2.88 -18.89
C GLN A 61 2.09 2.02 -20.17
N ASP A 62 1.09 1.18 -20.39
CA ASP A 62 0.96 0.38 -21.62
C ASP A 62 0.79 1.29 -22.85
N ARG A 63 -0.02 2.35 -22.73
CA ARG A 63 -0.19 3.38 -23.77
C ARG A 63 1.14 4.06 -24.12
N ALA A 64 1.99 4.29 -23.13
CA ALA A 64 3.32 4.87 -23.31
C ALA A 64 4.36 3.88 -23.86
N GLY A 65 4.00 2.59 -24.02
CA GLY A 65 4.88 1.55 -24.55
C GLY A 65 5.79 0.89 -23.52
N ALA A 66 5.49 1.02 -22.22
CA ALA A 66 6.21 0.29 -21.18
C ALA A 66 5.83 -1.21 -21.19
N HIS A 67 6.70 -2.05 -20.63
CA HIS A 67 6.44 -3.48 -20.44
C HIS A 67 6.47 -3.82 -18.95
N GLU A 68 5.34 -4.25 -18.39
CA GLU A 68 5.21 -4.61 -16.98
C GLU A 68 5.92 -5.93 -16.67
N LEU A 69 6.64 -5.98 -15.54
CA LEU A 69 7.23 -7.17 -14.94
C LEU A 69 7.17 -7.06 -13.41
N LEU A 70 7.31 -8.17 -12.69
CA LEU A 70 7.29 -8.22 -11.23
C LEU A 70 8.62 -8.74 -10.67
N MET A 71 9.32 -7.89 -9.93
CA MET A 71 10.59 -8.22 -9.25
C MET A 71 10.35 -8.69 -7.81
N PRO A 72 11.29 -9.44 -7.21
CA PRO A 72 11.21 -9.85 -5.81
C PRO A 72 11.29 -8.64 -4.86
N THR A 73 10.60 -8.75 -3.73
CA THR A 73 10.59 -7.71 -2.68
C THR A 73 11.85 -7.72 -1.80
N ILE A 74 12.54 -8.87 -1.72
CA ILE A 74 13.84 -9.00 -1.04
C ILE A 74 14.92 -9.09 -2.12
N GLN A 75 15.99 -8.33 -1.96
CA GLN A 75 17.09 -8.25 -2.93
C GLN A 75 18.44 -8.49 -2.27
N PRO A 76 19.41 -9.11 -2.97
CA PRO A 76 20.77 -9.23 -2.47
C PRO A 76 21.41 -7.86 -2.24
N ALA A 77 22.10 -7.71 -1.11
CA ALA A 77 22.79 -6.46 -0.79
C ALA A 77 23.90 -6.10 -1.80
N ASP A 78 24.50 -7.10 -2.46
CA ASP A 78 25.58 -6.88 -3.44
C ASP A 78 25.14 -6.02 -4.63
N LEU A 79 23.90 -6.16 -5.10
CA LEU A 79 23.32 -5.33 -6.17
C LEU A 79 23.34 -3.83 -5.80
N TRP A 80 23.08 -3.53 -4.52
CA TRP A 80 23.04 -2.16 -4.02
C TRP A 80 24.43 -1.59 -3.77
N ARG A 81 25.39 -2.45 -3.41
CA ARG A 81 26.81 -2.08 -3.26
C ARG A 81 27.44 -1.76 -4.61
N GLU A 82 27.12 -2.54 -5.64
CA GLU A 82 27.60 -2.31 -7.01
C GLU A 82 27.23 -0.90 -7.51
N SER A 83 26.02 -0.44 -7.20
CA SER A 83 25.58 0.92 -7.55
C SER A 83 26.02 2.00 -6.55
N GLY A 84 26.73 1.66 -5.46
CA GLY A 84 27.08 2.57 -4.36
C GLY A 84 25.94 3.00 -3.44
N ARG A 85 24.70 2.55 -3.69
CA ARG A 85 23.49 3.07 -2.98
C ARG A 85 23.21 2.40 -1.65
N TYR A 86 23.93 1.32 -1.34
CA TYR A 86 23.67 0.55 -0.12
C TYR A 86 23.77 1.42 1.13
N ASP A 87 24.81 2.25 1.25
CA ASP A 87 25.02 3.13 2.40
C ASP A 87 24.44 4.54 2.21
N ASP A 88 24.37 5.03 0.96
CA ASP A 88 23.79 6.35 0.63
C ASP A 88 22.30 6.46 1.01
N TYR A 89 21.54 5.36 0.92
CA TYR A 89 20.10 5.37 1.24
C TYR A 89 19.82 5.64 2.73
N GLY A 90 20.77 5.32 3.60
CA GLY A 90 20.65 5.58 5.03
C GLY A 90 19.64 4.69 5.78
N LYS A 91 19.09 5.25 6.87
CA LYS A 91 18.36 4.50 7.92
C LYS A 91 16.97 4.00 7.50
N GLU A 92 16.42 4.52 6.41
CA GLU A 92 15.10 4.10 5.92
C GLU A 92 15.15 2.77 5.16
N MET A 93 16.33 2.32 4.72
CA MET A 93 16.50 1.02 4.08
C MET A 93 16.33 -0.11 5.10
N LEU A 94 15.27 -0.91 4.95
CA LEU A 94 15.07 -2.11 5.74
C LEU A 94 16.07 -3.19 5.32
N ARG A 95 17.08 -3.44 6.15
CA ARG A 95 18.09 -4.48 5.96
C ARG A 95 17.71 -5.74 6.76
N ILE A 96 17.86 -6.91 6.16
CA ILE A 96 17.55 -8.22 6.73
C ILE A 96 18.80 -9.10 6.60
N THR A 97 19.13 -9.88 7.63
CA THR A 97 20.29 -10.79 7.69
C THR A 97 19.87 -12.22 7.92
#